data_AF-A0A7Z9LVG6-F1
#
_entry.id   AF-A0A7Z9LVG6-F1
#
_cell.length_a   1.000
_cell.length_b   1.000
_cell.length_c   1.000
_cell.angle_alpha   90.00
_cell.angle_beta   90.00
_cell.angle_gamma   90.00
#
_symmetry.space_group_name_H-M   'P 1'
#
loop_
_entity.id
_entity.type
_entity.pdbx_description
1 polymer ?
#
loop_
_entity_poly.entity_id
_entity_poly.type
_entity_poly.pdbx_seq_one_letter_code
_entity_poly.pdbx_strand_id
1 'polypeptide(L)' 'MISLTPYSKENPVEVSQEAYDKLVHMNENGWSHCDSKEEYMAKLHYLRAGFSQGKIAQGDFCEREKKMVVGYWNRGS' A
#
# COMPACT_ATOMS: atom_id res chain seq x y z
N MET A 1 -1.48 -10.49 12.79
CA MET A 1 -1.98 -9.16 12.39
C MET A 1 -0.83 -8.44 11.71
N ILE A 2 -1.10 -7.74 10.61
CA ILE A 2 -0.13 -6.90 9.91
C ILE A 2 -0.45 -5.43 10.25
N SER A 3 0.54 -4.71 10.77
CA SER A 3 0.41 -3.27 11.04
C SER A 3 0.72 -2.47 9.78
N LEU A 4 -0.30 -1.82 9.23
CA LEU A 4 -0.20 -0.98 8.03
C LEU A 4 0.35 0.42 8.34
N THR A 5 0.29 0.84 9.60
CA THR A 5 0.82 2.12 10.08
C THR A 5 1.79 1.88 11.25
N PRO A 6 2.97 1.30 11.02
CA PRO A 6 3.89 0.87 12.09
C PRO A 6 4.41 2.01 12.97
N TYR A 7 4.24 3.27 12.54
CA TYR A 7 4.65 4.46 13.28
C TYR A 7 3.47 5.19 13.98
N SER A 8 2.23 4.76 13.74
CA SER A 8 1.05 5.35 14.40
C SER A 8 0.89 4.75 15.78
N LYS A 9 1.06 5.56 16.83
CA LYS A 9 0.95 5.10 18.23
C LYS A 9 -0.47 5.15 18.77
N GLU A 10 -1.27 6.14 18.34
CA GLU A 10 -2.61 6.36 18.90
C GLU A 10 -3.69 5.53 18.21
N ASN A 11 -3.59 5.37 16.88
CA ASN A 11 -4.54 4.62 16.08
C ASN A 11 -3.78 3.78 15.04
N PRO A 12 -3.18 2.65 15.44
CA PRO A 12 -2.56 1.74 14.50
C PRO A 12 -3.64 1.07 13.64
N VAL A 13 -3.45 1.08 12.32
CA VAL A 13 -4.28 0.30 11.41
C VAL A 13 -3.68 -1.10 11.31
N GLU A 14 -4.41 -2.09 11.79
CA GLU A 14 -4.00 -3.49 11.75
C GLU A 14 -5.04 -4.33 11.01
N VAL A 15 -4.56 -5.23 10.16
CA VAL A 15 -5.41 -6.15 9.39
C VAL A 15 -4.98 -7.60 9.61
N SER A 16 -5.90 -8.55 9.42
CA SER A 16 -5.54 -9.97 9.39
C SER A 16 -4.71 -10.28 8.14
N GLN A 17 -3.98 -11.41 8.16
CA GLN A 17 -3.22 -11.86 6.98
C GLN A 17 -4.15 -12.05 5.78
N GLU A 18 -5.31 -12.69 5.97
CA GLU A 18 -6.30 -12.92 4.92
C GLU A 18 -6.85 -11.62 4.32
N ALA A 19 -7.12 -10.62 5.16
CA ALA A 19 -7.58 -9.31 4.69
C ALA A 19 -6.47 -8.59 3.93
N TYR A 20 -5.23 -8.63 4.45
CA TYR A 20 -4.07 -8.06 3.78
C TYR A 20 -3.86 -8.65 2.38
N ASP A 21 -3.89 -9.98 2.26
CA ASP A 21 -3.68 -10.66 0.98
C ASP A 21 -4.76 -10.27 -0.03
N LYS A 22 -6.03 -10.19 0.41
CA LYS A 22 -7.12 -9.68 -0.43
C LYS A 22 -6.87 -8.26 -0.92
N LEU A 23 -6.50 -7.34 -0.01
CA LEU A 23 -6.27 -5.93 -0.33
C LEU A 23 -5.07 -5.73 -1.27
N VAL A 24 -3.99 -6.48 -1.09
CA VAL A 24 -2.79 -6.39 -1.94
C VAL A 24 -3.03 -6.93 -3.34
N HIS A 25 -3.89 -7.94 -3.48
CA HIS A 25 -4.19 -8.57 -4.77
C HIS A 25 -5.40 -7.98 -5.50
N MET A 26 -6.15 -7.06 -4.89
CA MET A 26 -7.19 -6.28 -5.58
C MET A 26 -6.59 -5.47 -6.74
N ASN A 27 -7.13 -5.66 -7.94
CA ASN A 27 -6.59 -5.07 -9.16
C ASN A 27 -7.65 -4.70 -10.21
N GLU A 28 -8.93 -4.59 -9.82
CA GLU A 28 -10.06 -4.38 -10.75
C GLU A 28 -9.86 -3.17 -11.67
N ASN A 29 -9.19 -2.12 -11.19
CA ASN A 29 -8.88 -0.89 -11.96
C ASN A 29 -7.37 -0.62 -12.07
N GLY A 30 -6.54 -1.67 -11.92
CA GLY A 30 -5.09 -1.60 -11.88
C GLY A 30 -4.53 -1.49 -10.46
N TRP A 31 -3.30 -2.00 -10.27
CA TRP A 31 -2.75 -2.20 -8.92
C TRP A 31 -2.59 -0.90 -8.11
N SER A 32 -2.21 0.21 -8.75
CA SER A 32 -2.07 1.52 -8.08
C SER A 32 -3.40 2.23 -7.82
N HIS A 33 -4.52 1.71 -8.33
CA HIS A 33 -5.85 2.22 -8.01
C HIS A 33 -6.29 1.61 -6.68
N CYS A 34 -6.65 2.46 -5.72
CA CYS A 34 -7.08 2.03 -4.39
C CYS A 34 -8.39 2.75 -4.05
N ASP A 35 -9.43 1.99 -3.73
CA ASP A 35 -10.78 2.51 -3.45
C ASP A 35 -11.03 2.78 -1.96
N SER A 36 -10.15 2.29 -1.10
CA SER A 36 -10.19 2.57 0.33
C SER A 36 -8.82 2.95 0.89
N LYS A 37 -8.84 3.62 2.05
CA LYS A 37 -7.63 3.91 2.83
C LYS A 37 -6.87 2.63 3.20
N GLU A 38 -7.59 1.57 3.57
CA GLU A 38 -7.00 0.28 3.96
C GLU A 38 -6.29 -0.39 2.78
N GLU A 39 -6.91 -0.39 1.60
CA GLU A 39 -6.30 -0.92 0.38
C GLU A 39 -5.03 -0.15 0.01
N TYR A 40 -5.10 1.19 0.03
CA TYR A 40 -3.94 2.05 -0.20
C TYR A 40 -2.80 1.74 0.77
N MET A 41 -3.10 1.65 2.06
CA MET A 41 -2.10 1.37 3.09
C MET A 41 -1.52 -0.04 2.95
N ALA A 42 -2.33 -1.05 2.63
CA ALA A 42 -1.88 -2.42 2.42
C ALA A 42 -0.95 -2.55 1.20
N LYS A 43 -1.33 -1.95 0.07
CA LYS A 43 -0.49 -1.95 -1.13
C LYS A 43 0.80 -1.15 -0.95
N LEU A 44 0.75 -0.02 -0.23
CA LEU A 44 1.95 0.74 0.13
C LEU A 44 2.90 -0.05 1.02
N HIS A 45 2.35 -0.73 2.02
CA HIS A 45 3.11 -1.62 2.88
C HIS A 45 3.76 -2.74 2.05
N TYR A 46 3.01 -3.39 1.15
CA TYR A 46 3.52 -4.43 0.26
C TYR A 46 4.65 -3.94 -0.65
N LEU A 47 4.48 -2.76 -1.27
CA LEU A 47 5.49 -2.16 -2.14
C LEU A 47 6.81 -1.92 -1.40
N ARG A 48 6.72 -1.33 -0.20
CA ARG A 48 7.88 -1.03 0.64
C ARG A 48 8.58 -2.29 1.14
N ALA A 49 7.82 -3.31 1.49
CA ALA A 49 8.37 -4.61 1.86
C ALA A 49 9.11 -5.28 0.67
N GLY A 50 8.56 -5.17 -0.54
CA GLY A 50 9.24 -5.65 -1.75
C GLY A 50 10.55 -4.92 -2.04
N PHE A 51 10.57 -3.60 -1.84
CA PHE A 51 11.79 -2.80 -1.98
C PHE A 51 12.83 -3.13 -0.91
N SER A 52 12.44 -3.24 0.38
CA SER A 52 13.38 -3.58 1.46
C SER A 52 13.97 -4.99 1.32
N GLN A 53 13.24 -5.91 0.68
CA GLN A 53 13.71 -7.25 0.35
C GLN A 53 14.56 -7.32 -0.93
N GLY A 54 14.80 -6.18 -1.61
CA GLY A 54 15.57 -6.14 -2.86
C GLY A 54 14.87 -6.74 -4.08
N LYS A 55 13.55 -6.97 -4.01
CA LYS A 55 12.75 -7.52 -5.12
C LYS A 55 12.35 -6.48 -6.16
N ILE A 56 12.51 -5.21 -5.82
CA ILE A 56 12.11 -4.06 -6.65
C ILE A 56 13.31 -3.12 -6.76
N ALA A 57 13.67 -2.72 -7.97
CA ALA A 57 14.71 -1.72 -8.18
C ALA A 57 14.25 -0.35 -7.67
N GLN A 58 15.20 0.50 -7.26
CA GLN A 58 14.88 1.83 -6.71
C GLN A 58 14.06 2.69 -7.69
N GLY A 59 14.39 2.66 -8.98
CA GLY A 59 13.63 3.39 -10.01
C GLY A 59 12.16 2.97 -10.05
N ASP A 60 11.91 1.66 -10.18
CA ASP A 60 10.56 1.10 -10.20
C ASP A 60 9.78 1.39 -8.91
N PHE A 61 10.46 1.31 -7.76
CA PHE A 61 9.87 1.64 -6.47
C PHE A 61 9.42 3.10 -6.43
N CYS A 62 10.30 4.04 -6.78
CA CYS A 62 10.00 5.47 -6.74
C CYS A 62 8.84 5.83 -7.69
N GLU A 63 8.81 5.28 -8.91
CA GLU A 63 7.72 5.54 -9.85
C GLU A 63 6.38 4.99 -9.35
N ARG A 64 6.36 3.74 -8.85
CA ARG A 64 5.15 3.10 -8.33
C ARG A 64 4.64 3.77 -7.06
N GLU A 65 5.53 4.10 -6.13
CA GLU A 65 5.18 4.79 -4.90
C GLU A 65 4.59 6.17 -5.22
N LYS A 66 5.25 6.94 -6.08
CA LYS A 66 4.75 8.26 -6.51
C LYS A 66 3.37 8.15 -7.13
N LYS A 67 3.17 7.23 -8.09
CA LYS A 67 1.88 7.05 -8.76
C LYS A 67 0.76 6.73 -7.78
N MET A 68 1.05 5.90 -6.77
CA MET A 68 0.06 5.48 -5.79
C MET A 68 -0.25 6.56 -4.75
N VAL A 69 0.78 7.23 -4.21
CA VAL A 69 0.61 8.34 -3.26
C VAL A 69 -0.12 9.51 -3.92
N VAL A 70 0.32 9.93 -5.11
CA VAL A 70 -0.31 11.03 -5.86
C VAL A 70 -1.70 10.63 -6.33
N GLY A 71 -1.88 9.39 -6.80
CA GLY A 71 -3.19 8.89 -7.23
C GLY A 71 -4.22 8.86 -6.10
N TYR A 72 -3.83 8.40 -4.91
CA TYR A 72 -4.69 8.41 -3.74
C TYR A 72 -4.94 9.84 -3.23
N TRP A 73 -3.92 10.69 -3.17
CA TRP A 73 -4.07 12.09 -2.73
C TRP A 73 -4.96 12.90 -3.67
N ASN A 74 -4.81 12.73 -4.99
CA ASN A 74 -5.59 13.44 -5.99
C ASN A 74 -7.04 12.95 -6.12
N ARG A 75 -7.39 11.81 -5.52
CA ARG A 75 -8.80 11.41 -5.34
C ARG A 75 -9.52 12.23 -4.29
N GLY A 76 -8.79 12.95 -3.42
CA GLY A 76 -9.34 13.68 -2.29
C GLY A 76 -9.31 15.19 -2.46
N SER A 77 -10.35 15.71 -3.13
CA SER A 77 -11.31 16.57 -2.42
C SER A 77 -12.70 16.00 -2.62
#